data_AF-A0AA40RXH0-F1
#
_entry.id   AF-A0AA40RXH0-F1
#
_cell.length_a   1.000
_cell.length_b   1.000
_cell.length_c   1.000
_cell.angle_alpha   90.00
_cell.angle_beta   90.00
_cell.angle_gamma   90.00
#
_symmetry.space_group_name_H-M   'P 1'
#
loop_
_entity.id
_entity.type
_entity.pdbx_description
1 polymer ?
#
loop_
_entity_poly.entity_id
_entity_poly.type
_entity_poly.pdbx_seq_one_letter_code
_entity_poly.pdbx_strand_id
1 'polypeptide(L)'
;VTNTELAEVGERLSDFPGVKLGTSWSRQYPEGDEFKALVGTVTNEATGLPESKLHTLLAQGYSQNEPVGNSSLEMGYESILKGSASQTLVTTGSNGQVKSSQIKYNGQAGDNVKLTINARFQSEVQKILEDNVPGGDVEGAYATVINPFTGGIYAMAGVDRNY
;
A
#
# COMPACT_ATOMS: atom_id res chain seq x y z
N VAL A 1 -9.07 11.22 -10.99
CA VAL A 1 -10.41 11.84 -10.82
C VAL A 1 -10.20 13.22 -10.25
N THR A 2 -10.80 14.22 -10.86
CA THR A 2 -10.76 15.62 -10.45
C THR A 2 -11.93 15.94 -9.52
N ASN A 3 -11.81 17.01 -8.74
CA ASN A 3 -12.92 17.47 -7.89
C ASN A 3 -14.17 17.85 -8.70
N THR A 4 -13.98 18.32 -9.93
CA THR A 4 -15.08 18.67 -10.85
C THR A 4 -15.85 17.43 -11.28
N GLU A 5 -15.15 16.37 -11.71
CA GLU A 5 -15.78 15.09 -12.08
C GLU A 5 -16.54 14.48 -10.90
N LEU A 6 -15.98 14.57 -9.69
CA LEU A 6 -16.63 14.15 -8.44
C LEU A 6 -17.93 14.92 -8.18
N ALA A 7 -17.93 16.24 -8.40
CA ALA A 7 -19.10 17.10 -8.21
C ALA A 7 -20.20 16.81 -9.26
N GLU A 8 -19.84 16.64 -10.53
CA GLU A 8 -20.79 16.34 -11.61
C GLU A 8 -21.52 15.00 -11.39
N VAL A 9 -20.80 13.97 -10.97
CA VAL A 9 -21.40 12.68 -10.60
C VAL A 9 -22.21 12.81 -9.30
N GLY A 10 -21.72 13.61 -8.35
CA GLY A 10 -22.36 13.84 -7.06
C GLY A 10 -23.73 14.52 -7.17
N GLU A 11 -23.88 15.51 -8.04
CA GLU A 11 -25.16 16.19 -8.27
C GLU A 11 -26.23 15.26 -8.87
N ARG A 12 -25.80 14.21 -9.59
CA ARG A 12 -26.68 13.22 -10.25
C ARG A 12 -26.78 11.90 -9.51
N LEU A 13 -26.29 11.80 -8.27
CA LEU A 13 -26.28 10.52 -7.54
C LEU A 13 -27.67 9.87 -7.40
N SER A 14 -28.71 10.70 -7.31
CA SER A 14 -30.11 10.29 -7.23
C SER A 14 -30.58 9.50 -8.46
N ASP A 15 -29.94 9.70 -9.61
CA ASP A 15 -30.24 9.02 -10.87
C ASP A 15 -29.55 7.64 -10.97
N PHE A 16 -28.65 7.33 -10.04
CA PHE A 16 -27.85 6.10 -10.01
C PHE A 16 -28.12 5.29 -8.72
N PRO A 17 -29.29 4.62 -8.60
CA PRO A 17 -29.62 3.83 -7.42
C PRO A 17 -28.57 2.73 -7.17
N GLY A 18 -27.96 2.76 -5.98
CA GLY A 18 -26.89 1.83 -5.58
C GLY A 18 -25.47 2.39 -5.68
N VAL A 19 -25.27 3.54 -6.31
CA VAL A 19 -23.96 4.20 -6.40
C VAL A 19 -23.73 5.11 -5.19
N LYS A 20 -22.54 5.04 -4.60
CA LYS A 20 -22.09 5.95 -3.54
C LYS A 20 -20.73 6.53 -3.92
N LEU A 21 -20.54 7.82 -3.67
CA LEU A 21 -19.23 8.44 -3.75
C LEU A 21 -18.54 8.32 -2.39
N GLY A 22 -17.28 7.89 -2.44
CA GLY A 22 -16.36 7.85 -1.32
C GLY A 22 -15.02 8.43 -1.75
N THR A 23 -14.23 8.85 -0.78
CA THR A 23 -12.81 9.16 -1.00
C THR A 23 -12.00 8.03 -0.41
N SER A 24 -11.05 7.52 -1.18
CA SER A 24 -10.15 6.45 -0.78
C SER A 24 -8.73 6.82 -1.19
N TRP A 25 -7.76 6.21 -0.50
CA TRP A 25 -6.35 6.38 -0.80
C TRP A 25 -5.87 5.22 -1.68
N SER A 26 -5.01 5.54 -2.66
CA SER A 26 -4.31 4.53 -3.45
C SER A 26 -2.81 4.73 -3.35
N ARG A 27 -2.08 3.62 -3.26
CA ARG A 27 -0.62 3.62 -3.23
C ARG A 27 -0.08 3.68 -4.66
N GLN A 28 0.90 4.55 -4.88
CA GLN A 28 1.57 4.72 -6.16
C GLN A 28 3.04 4.29 -6.07
N TYR A 29 3.56 3.72 -7.15
CA TYR A 29 4.92 3.21 -7.26
C TYR A 29 5.62 3.92 -8.43
N PRO A 30 6.24 5.10 -8.20
CA PRO A 30 6.79 5.92 -9.28
C PRO A 30 8.00 5.28 -9.99
N GLU A 31 8.72 4.39 -9.30
CA GLU A 31 9.91 3.69 -9.81
C GLU A 31 9.56 2.41 -10.60
N GLY A 32 8.27 2.14 -10.87
CA GLY A 32 7.82 1.01 -11.68
C GLY A 32 7.75 -0.34 -10.94
N ASP A 33 7.46 -1.40 -11.72
CA ASP A 33 7.15 -2.73 -11.17
C ASP A 33 8.37 -3.46 -10.60
N GLU A 34 9.58 -3.20 -11.12
CA GLU A 34 10.83 -3.76 -10.58
C GLU A 34 11.02 -3.39 -9.10
N PHE A 35 10.85 -2.11 -8.80
CA PHE A 35 10.97 -1.61 -7.43
C PHE A 35 9.77 -1.99 -6.56
N LYS A 36 8.60 -2.20 -7.17
CA LYS A 36 7.38 -2.64 -6.50
C LYS A 36 7.51 -4.04 -5.89
N ALA A 37 8.27 -4.95 -6.50
CA ALA A 37 8.53 -6.27 -5.91
C ALA A 37 9.26 -6.16 -4.55
N LEU A 38 10.22 -5.24 -4.47
CA LEU A 38 10.98 -4.93 -3.25
C LEU A 38 10.12 -4.22 -2.20
N VAL A 39 9.40 -3.16 -2.58
CA VAL A 39 8.57 -2.38 -1.65
C VAL A 39 7.37 -3.18 -1.18
N GLY A 40 6.80 -3.99 -2.05
CA GLY A 40 5.57 -4.74 -1.79
C GLY A 40 4.32 -3.94 -2.13
N THR A 41 3.17 -4.51 -1.77
CA THR A 41 1.86 -3.94 -2.09
C THR A 41 1.04 -3.71 -0.83
N VAL A 42 0.04 -2.84 -0.96
CA VAL A 42 -1.07 -2.70 0.00
C VAL A 42 -2.34 -3.29 -0.59
N THR A 43 -3.24 -3.77 0.27
CA THR A 43 -4.60 -4.14 -0.16
C THR A 43 -5.39 -2.89 -0.53
N ASN A 44 -6.56 -3.09 -1.17
CA ASN A 44 -7.52 -2.00 -1.44
C ASN A 44 -8.72 -2.13 -0.50
N GLU A 45 -9.55 -1.10 -0.39
CA GLU A 45 -10.72 -1.09 0.50
C GLU A 45 -11.74 -2.20 0.19
N ALA A 46 -11.84 -2.64 -1.07
CA ALA A 46 -12.75 -3.72 -1.46
C ALA A 46 -12.29 -5.08 -0.91
N THR A 47 -10.97 -5.28 -0.81
CA THR A 47 -10.36 -6.47 -0.22
C THR A 47 -10.26 -6.33 1.30
N GLY A 48 -9.90 -5.13 1.78
CA GLY A 48 -9.64 -4.83 3.18
C GLY A 48 -8.52 -5.70 3.75
N LEU A 49 -8.81 -6.37 4.87
CA LEU A 49 -7.88 -7.28 5.52
C LEU A 49 -7.75 -8.59 4.73
N PRO A 50 -6.53 -9.05 4.40
CA PRO A 50 -6.34 -10.31 3.69
C PRO A 50 -6.80 -11.47 4.57
N GLU A 51 -7.47 -12.46 3.95
CA GLU A 51 -8.09 -13.59 4.66
C GLU A 51 -7.11 -14.33 5.57
N SER A 52 -5.87 -14.51 5.11
CA SER A 52 -4.79 -15.18 5.85
C SER A 52 -4.40 -14.48 7.16
N LYS A 53 -4.72 -13.19 7.33
CA LYS A 53 -4.39 -12.39 8.52
C LYS A 53 -5.59 -11.75 9.19
N LEU A 54 -6.81 -12.05 8.73
CA LEU A 54 -8.04 -11.41 9.16
C LEU A 54 -8.17 -11.38 10.69
N HIS A 55 -8.11 -12.55 11.34
CA HIS A 55 -8.27 -12.63 12.79
C HIS A 55 -7.18 -11.89 13.56
N THR A 56 -5.93 -11.94 13.09
CA THR A 56 -4.80 -11.25 13.74
C THR A 56 -4.97 -9.74 13.68
N LEU A 57 -5.32 -9.20 12.52
CA LEU A 57 -5.48 -7.76 12.31
C LEU A 57 -6.73 -7.23 13.02
N LEU A 58 -7.84 -7.98 13.02
CA LEU A 58 -9.03 -7.63 13.82
C LEU A 58 -8.70 -7.56 15.32
N ALA A 59 -7.92 -8.51 15.84
CA ALA A 59 -7.47 -8.49 17.24
C ALA A 59 -6.54 -7.30 17.56
N GLN A 60 -5.83 -6.78 16.55
CA GLN A 60 -5.00 -5.57 16.65
C GLN A 60 -5.82 -4.27 16.49
N GLY A 61 -7.14 -4.36 16.29
CA GLY A 61 -8.04 -3.21 16.24
C GLY A 61 -8.27 -2.64 14.85
N TYR A 62 -7.84 -3.32 13.79
CA TYR A 62 -8.10 -2.89 12.41
C TYR A 62 -9.57 -3.07 12.04
N SER A 63 -10.06 -2.21 11.16
CA SER A 63 -11.37 -2.40 10.52
C SER A 63 -11.25 -3.42 9.38
N GLN A 64 -12.31 -4.21 9.14
CA GLN A 64 -12.28 -5.27 8.12
C GLN A 64 -12.00 -4.75 6.70
N ASN A 65 -12.44 -3.53 6.39
CA ASN A 65 -12.26 -2.87 5.11
C ASN A 65 -11.01 -1.97 5.06
N GLU A 66 -10.16 -2.01 6.09
CA GLU A 66 -8.97 -1.16 6.17
C GLU A 66 -7.87 -1.69 5.23
N PRO A 67 -7.31 -0.85 4.34
CA PRO A 67 -6.14 -1.21 3.54
C PRO A 67 -4.92 -1.47 4.44
N VAL A 68 -4.20 -2.55 4.17
CA VAL A 68 -3.01 -2.95 4.95
C VAL A 68 -1.87 -3.39 4.04
N GLY A 69 -0.63 -3.31 4.54
CA GLY A 69 0.55 -3.89 3.92
C GLY A 69 0.38 -5.38 3.65
N ASN A 70 0.30 -5.73 2.37
CA ASN A 70 0.04 -7.09 1.90
C ASN A 70 1.32 -7.89 1.70
N SER A 71 2.41 -7.24 1.24
CA SER A 71 3.67 -7.92 0.97
C SER A 71 4.90 -7.05 1.27
N SER A 72 6.06 -7.70 1.29
CA SER A 72 7.40 -7.10 1.41
C SER A 72 7.51 -6.01 2.49
N LEU A 73 8.04 -4.83 2.15
CA LEU A 73 8.29 -3.74 3.10
C LEU A 73 7.00 -3.10 3.62
N GLU A 74 5.97 -2.96 2.78
CA GLU A 74 4.64 -2.48 3.23
C GLU A 74 4.11 -3.36 4.37
N MET A 75 4.20 -4.68 4.22
CA MET A 75 3.81 -5.63 5.27
C MET A 75 4.74 -5.61 6.49
N GLY A 76 6.06 -5.56 6.26
CA GLY A 76 7.06 -5.62 7.34
C GLY A 76 7.07 -4.37 8.22
N TYR A 77 6.77 -3.21 7.64
CA TYR A 77 6.77 -1.91 8.30
C TYR A 77 5.36 -1.36 8.55
N GLU A 78 4.32 -2.18 8.40
CA GLU A 78 2.90 -1.83 8.60
C GLU A 78 2.67 -1.02 9.90
N SER A 79 3.29 -1.43 11.01
CA SER A 79 3.14 -0.74 12.30
C SER A 79 3.64 0.71 12.33
N ILE A 80 4.55 1.08 11.43
CA ILE A 80 5.14 2.42 11.28
C ILE A 80 4.42 3.18 10.17
N LEU A 81 4.16 2.50 9.05
CA LEU A 81 3.59 3.08 7.83
C LEU A 81 2.10 3.36 7.95
N LYS A 82 1.36 2.64 8.80
CA LYS A 82 -0.07 2.83 8.92
C LYS A 82 -0.40 4.19 9.52
N GLY A 83 -1.31 4.89 8.86
CA GLY A 83 -1.95 6.05 9.45
C GLY A 83 -2.99 5.64 10.48
N SER A 84 -3.44 6.59 11.28
CA SER A 84 -4.62 6.42 12.11
C SER A 84 -5.81 7.10 11.42
N ALA A 85 -6.90 6.37 11.21
CA ALA A 85 -8.11 6.93 10.61
C ALA A 85 -8.77 7.99 11.50
N SER A 86 -9.44 8.98 10.90
CA SER A 86 -10.24 9.93 11.66
C SER A 86 -11.49 9.25 12.23
N GLN A 87 -11.92 9.70 13.41
CA GLN A 87 -13.11 9.19 14.08
C GLN A 87 -14.09 10.34 14.30
N THR A 88 -15.31 10.17 13.80
CA THR A 88 -16.39 11.15 13.94
C THR A 88 -17.56 10.52 14.65
N LEU A 89 -17.96 11.10 15.78
CA LEU A 89 -19.17 10.72 16.50
C LEU A 89 -20.37 11.45 15.90
N VAL A 90 -21.30 10.69 15.34
CA VAL A 90 -22.56 11.21 14.79
C VAL A 90 -23.71 10.82 15.72
N THR A 91 -24.45 11.80 16.22
CA THR A 91 -25.64 11.60 17.05
C THR A 91 -26.89 11.79 16.20
N THR A 92 -27.77 10.79 16.20
CA THR A 92 -28.98 10.78 15.36
C THR A 92 -30.24 10.79 16.23
N GLY A 93 -31.29 11.49 15.78
CA GLY A 93 -32.61 11.48 16.40
C GLY A 93 -33.41 10.21 16.08
N SER A 94 -34.54 10.03 16.77
CA SER A 94 -35.43 8.87 16.61
C SER A 94 -35.99 8.69 15.18
N ASN A 95 -35.94 9.74 14.37
CA ASN A 95 -36.37 9.79 12.97
C ASN A 95 -35.21 9.68 11.96
N GLY A 96 -34.01 9.33 12.40
CA GLY A 96 -32.84 9.21 11.51
C GLY A 96 -32.16 10.53 11.16
N GLN A 97 -32.64 11.68 11.66
CA GLN A 97 -32.01 12.97 11.40
C GLN A 97 -30.73 13.15 12.23
N VAL A 98 -29.65 13.57 11.59
CA VAL A 98 -28.38 13.89 12.26
C VAL A 98 -28.57 15.13 13.14
N LYS A 99 -28.43 14.96 14.46
CA LYS A 99 -28.53 16.04 15.46
C LYS A 99 -27.19 16.75 15.70
N SER A 100 -26.10 16.00 15.67
CA SER A 100 -24.75 16.57 15.85
C SER A 100 -23.70 15.65 15.24
N SER A 101 -22.61 16.26 14.76
CA SER A 101 -21.40 15.55 14.33
C SER A 101 -20.20 16.17 15.04
N GLN A 102 -19.41 15.35 15.72
CA GLN A 102 -18.20 15.79 16.42
C GLN A 102 -17.03 14.91 16.04
N ILE A 103 -15.96 15.51 15.51
CA ILE A 103 -14.70 14.80 15.29
C ILE A 103 -14.10 14.48 16.67
N LYS A 104 -13.95 13.19 16.97
CA LYS A 104 -13.28 12.68 18.17
C LYS A 104 -11.78 12.58 17.98
N TYR A 105 -11.36 12.24 16.76
CA TYR A 105 -9.96 12.11 16.40
C TYR A 105 -9.78 12.51 14.93
N ASN A 106 -8.83 13.39 14.65
CA ASN A 106 -8.66 13.94 13.30
C ASN A 106 -8.00 12.97 12.32
N GLY A 107 -7.49 11.83 12.79
CA GLY A 107 -6.62 10.99 11.99
C GLY A 107 -5.21 11.59 11.90
N GLN A 108 -4.23 10.74 11.62
CA GLN A 108 -2.85 11.14 11.40
C GLN A 108 -2.25 10.27 10.30
N ALA A 109 -1.42 10.87 9.44
CA ALA A 109 -0.62 10.10 8.49
C ALA A 109 0.35 9.19 9.25
N GLY A 110 0.63 8.03 8.68
CA GLY A 110 1.69 7.16 9.20
C GLY A 110 3.06 7.78 9.00
N ASP A 111 4.05 7.21 9.66
CA ASP A 111 5.43 7.68 9.55
C ASP A 111 6.06 7.25 8.23
N ASN A 112 7.16 7.92 7.87
CA ASN A 112 7.91 7.61 6.67
C ASN A 112 9.08 6.67 6.98
N VAL A 113 9.28 5.65 6.14
CA VAL A 113 10.46 4.78 6.18
C VAL A 113 11.41 5.19 5.06
N LYS A 114 12.66 5.48 5.43
CA LYS A 114 13.74 5.76 4.47
C LYS A 114 14.62 4.53 4.31
N LEU A 115 14.69 4.02 3.08
CA LEU A 115 15.49 2.83 2.77
C LEU A 115 16.98 3.18 2.60
N THR A 116 17.82 2.16 2.79
CA THR A 116 19.24 2.19 2.41
C THR A 116 19.45 1.98 0.91
N ILE A 117 18.44 1.43 0.23
CA ILE A 117 18.44 1.14 -1.20
C ILE A 117 18.18 2.43 -1.98
N ASN A 118 19.03 2.71 -2.96
CA ASN A 118 18.82 3.78 -3.93
C ASN A 118 18.18 3.18 -5.19
N ALA A 119 17.03 3.70 -5.62
CA ALA A 119 16.27 3.14 -6.75
C ALA A 119 17.08 3.07 -8.05
N ARG A 120 17.87 4.11 -8.37
CA ARG A 120 18.73 4.10 -9.56
C ARG A 120 19.80 3.00 -9.49
N PHE A 121 20.50 2.91 -8.36
CA PHE A 121 21.53 1.89 -8.17
C PHE A 121 20.93 0.47 -8.20
N GLN A 122 19.77 0.28 -7.59
CA GLN A 122 19.01 -0.97 -7.65
C GLN A 122 18.70 -1.38 -9.10
N SER A 123 18.16 -0.46 -9.91
CA SER A 123 17.86 -0.73 -11.33
C SER A 123 19.12 -1.00 -12.14
N GLU A 124 20.22 -0.30 -11.87
CA GLU A 124 21.51 -0.58 -12.53
C GLU A 124 22.03 -1.99 -12.20
N VAL A 125 21.95 -2.43 -10.94
CA VAL A 125 22.35 -3.79 -10.54
C VAL A 125 21.43 -4.85 -11.14
N GLN A 126 20.12 -4.61 -11.17
CA GLN A 126 19.15 -5.49 -11.83
C GLN A 126 19.48 -5.66 -13.32
N LYS A 127 19.71 -4.55 -14.02
CA LYS A 127 20.09 -4.57 -15.44
C LYS A 127 21.40 -5.30 -15.70
N ILE A 128 22.43 -5.04 -14.87
CA ILE A 128 23.72 -5.76 -14.98
C ILE A 128 23.49 -7.26 -14.83
N LEU A 129 22.67 -7.68 -13.87
CA LEU A 129 22.36 -9.09 -13.67
C LEU A 129 21.67 -9.67 -14.91
N GLU A 130 20.61 -9.03 -15.40
CA GLU A 130 19.86 -9.43 -16.61
C GLU A 130 20.76 -9.56 -17.85
N ASP A 131 21.62 -8.58 -18.10
CA ASP A 131 22.54 -8.54 -19.25
C ASP A 131 23.62 -9.64 -19.17
N ASN A 132 23.92 -10.14 -17.97
CA ASN A 132 25.02 -11.08 -17.74
C ASN A 132 24.56 -12.49 -17.33
N VAL A 133 23.26 -12.78 -17.20
CA VAL A 133 22.79 -14.15 -16.94
C VAL A 133 23.13 -15.04 -18.15
N PRO A 134 24.03 -16.03 -18.02
CA PRO A 134 24.46 -16.85 -19.14
C PRO A 134 23.27 -17.64 -19.72
N GLY A 135 23.26 -17.87 -21.04
CA GLY A 135 22.27 -18.76 -21.68
C GLY A 135 22.45 -20.22 -21.26
N GLY A 136 21.44 -21.07 -21.53
CA GLY A 136 21.43 -22.49 -21.20
C GLY A 136 20.52 -22.86 -20.01
N ASP A 137 20.75 -24.04 -19.42
CA ASP A 137 19.96 -24.59 -18.30
C ASP A 137 20.28 -23.91 -16.96
N VAL A 138 20.05 -22.59 -16.90
CA VAL A 138 20.19 -21.79 -15.68
C VAL A 138 18.80 -21.40 -15.21
N GLU A 139 18.42 -21.88 -14.03
CA GLU A 139 17.10 -21.60 -13.42
C GLU A 139 16.95 -20.12 -13.03
N GLY A 140 18.04 -19.45 -12.69
CA GLY A 140 18.04 -18.03 -12.34
C GLY A 140 19.39 -17.52 -11.88
N ALA A 141 19.46 -16.23 -11.59
CA ALA A 141 20.63 -15.58 -11.01
C ALA A 141 20.18 -14.54 -9.98
N TYR A 142 20.98 -14.35 -8.93
CA TYR A 142 20.67 -13.41 -7.84
C TYR A 142 21.93 -12.66 -7.42
N ALA A 143 21.77 -11.39 -7.05
CA ALA A 143 22.85 -10.55 -6.55
C ALA A 143 22.38 -9.71 -5.36
N THR A 144 23.24 -9.50 -4.37
CA THR A 144 22.99 -8.63 -3.22
C THR A 144 24.20 -7.77 -2.95
N VAL A 145 23.99 -6.47 -2.80
CA VAL A 145 25.03 -5.50 -2.43
C VAL A 145 24.78 -5.05 -1.00
N ILE A 146 25.73 -5.34 -0.11
CA ILE A 146 25.64 -5.06 1.33
C ILE A 146 26.84 -4.24 1.81
N ASN A 147 26.59 -3.32 2.73
CA ASN A 147 27.65 -2.72 3.53
C ASN A 147 27.97 -3.65 4.72
N PRO A 148 29.16 -4.28 4.76
CA PRO A 148 29.49 -5.26 5.79
C PRO A 148 29.68 -4.65 7.18
N PHE A 149 29.91 -3.33 7.29
CA PHE A 149 30.10 -2.65 8.57
C PHE A 149 28.78 -2.24 9.23
N THR A 150 27.74 -1.99 8.44
CA THR A 150 26.45 -1.50 8.95
C THR A 150 25.31 -2.50 8.77
N GLY A 151 25.49 -3.53 7.94
CA GLY A 151 24.42 -4.44 7.52
C GLY A 151 23.43 -3.82 6.52
N GLY A 152 23.69 -2.59 6.06
CA GLY A 152 22.79 -1.89 5.13
C GLY A 152 22.78 -2.55 3.76
N ILE A 153 21.59 -2.84 3.24
CA ILE A 153 21.37 -3.39 1.90
C ILE A 153 21.28 -2.23 0.90
N TYR A 154 22.08 -2.26 -0.16
CA TYR A 154 22.09 -1.22 -1.19
C TYR A 154 21.40 -1.65 -2.49
N ALA A 155 21.41 -2.95 -2.80
CA ALA A 155 20.64 -3.51 -3.89
C ALA A 155 20.38 -5.01 -3.67
N MET A 156 19.25 -5.50 -4.17
CA MET A 156 18.90 -6.93 -4.26
C MET A 156 18.28 -7.19 -5.61
N ALA A 157 18.98 -7.91 -6.49
CA ALA A 157 18.54 -8.20 -7.84
C ALA A 157 18.33 -9.70 -8.03
N GLY A 158 17.41 -10.05 -8.93
CA GLY A 158 17.08 -11.42 -9.24
C GLY A 158 16.52 -11.57 -10.64
N VAL A 159 16.91 -12.65 -11.31
CA VAL A 159 16.35 -13.09 -12.59
C VAL A 159 15.93 -14.54 -12.39
N ASP A 160 14.66 -14.83 -12.61
CA ASP A 160 14.11 -16.18 -12.61
C ASP A 160 13.76 -16.56 -14.05
N ARG A 161 14.17 -17.76 -14.49
CA ARG A 161 13.91 -18.29 -15.83
C ARG A 161 12.87 -19.41 -15.84
N ASN A 162 12.30 -19.77 -14.71
CA ASN A 162 11.22 -20.75 -14.62
C ASN A 162 9.85 -20.07 -14.85
N TYR A 163 9.56 -19.70 -16.11
CA TYR A 163 8.20 -19.40 -16.59
C TYR A 163 8.00 -19.87 -18.03
#